data_AF-A0AAT9V007-F1
#
_entry.id   AF-A0AAT9V007-F1
#
_cell.length_a   1.000
_cell.length_b   1.000
_cell.length_c   1.000
_cell.angle_alpha   90.00
_cell.angle_beta   90.00
_cell.angle_gamma   90.00
#
_symmetry.space_group_name_H-M   'P 1'
#
loop_
_entity.id
_entity.type
_entity.pdbx_description
1 polymer ?
#
loop_
_entity_poly.entity_id
_entity_poly.type
_entity_poly.pdbx_seq_one_letter_code
_entity_poly.pdbx_strand_id
1 'polypeptide(L)'
;EVKLVLVEEELLSQQLSKWAQQNGYKLLWNSSTDFVIYKAINLSGKTTQDVLVKLGKVFTSENYGLVIKDYQANHVLIIDEQ
;
A
#
# COMPACT_ATOMS: atom_id res chain seq x y z
N GLU A 1 10.07 14.03 -3.45
CA GLU A 1 9.46 12.97 -4.28
C GLU A 1 9.26 11.76 -3.39
N VAL A 2 8.06 11.17 -3.37
CA VAL A 2 7.74 9.98 -2.56
C VAL A 2 7.80 8.76 -3.47
N LYS A 3 8.43 7.68 -3.00
CA LYS A 3 8.62 6.44 -3.77
C LYS A 3 8.14 5.25 -2.95
N LEU A 4 7.43 4.33 -3.60
CA LEU A 4 7.06 3.01 -3.08
C LEU A 4 7.70 1.96 -3.98
N VAL A 5 8.51 1.11 -3.37
CA VAL A 5 9.17 -0.02 -4.04
C VAL A 5 8.74 -1.27 -3.28
N LEU A 6 7.98 -2.12 -3.97
CA LEU A 6 7.56 -3.43 -3.50
C LEU A 6 8.28 -4.48 -4.33
N VAL A 7 9.05 -5.35 -3.68
CA VAL A 7 9.82 -6.41 -4.34
C VAL A 7 9.04 -7.72 -4.37
N GLU A 8 9.43 -8.59 -5.29
CA GLU A 8 8.82 -9.92 -5.48
C GLU A 8 9.11 -10.86 -4.31
N GLU A 9 8.33 -11.95 -4.22
CA GLU A 9 8.48 -13.05 -3.25
C GLU A 9 8.26 -12.67 -1.77
N GLU A 10 7.90 -11.42 -1.54
CA GLU A 10 7.64 -10.85 -0.22
C GLU A 10 6.16 -10.55 -0.03
N LEU A 11 5.72 -10.49 1.24
CA LEU A 11 4.33 -10.22 1.58
C LEU A 11 3.99 -8.74 1.38
N LEU A 12 2.86 -8.50 0.72
CA LEU A 12 2.34 -7.18 0.42
C LEU A 12 2.09 -6.38 1.71
N SER A 13 1.46 -7.01 2.72
CA SER A 13 1.21 -6.35 4.00
C SER A 13 2.48 -5.88 4.71
N GLN A 14 3.56 -6.67 4.65
CA GLN A 14 4.82 -6.38 5.33
C GLN A 14 5.53 -5.21 4.67
N GLN A 15 5.66 -5.24 3.35
CA GLN A 15 6.32 -4.17 2.61
C GLN A 15 5.54 -2.86 2.66
N LEU A 16 4.20 -2.91 2.58
CA LEU A 16 3.37 -1.73 2.74
C LEU A 16 3.43 -1.17 4.16
N SER A 17 3.45 -2.02 5.19
CA SER A 17 3.61 -1.58 6.58
C SER A 17 4.94 -0.87 6.79
N LYS A 18 6.03 -1.43 6.23
CA LYS A 18 7.36 -0.82 6.29
C LYS A 18 7.38 0.53 5.58
N TRP A 19 6.83 0.62 4.38
CA TRP A 19 6.76 1.87 3.63
C TRP A 19 5.91 2.93 4.35
N ALA A 20 4.74 2.55 4.88
CA ALA A 20 3.88 3.44 5.64
C ALA A 20 4.61 4.02 6.85
N GLN A 21 5.30 3.17 7.62
CA GLN A 21 6.09 3.59 8.78
C GLN A 21 7.19 4.57 8.40
N GLN A 22 7.90 4.34 7.29
CA GLN A 22 8.92 5.26 6.77
C GLN A 22 8.36 6.63 6.37
N ASN A 23 7.07 6.71 6.05
CA ASN A 23 6.37 7.93 5.66
C ASN A 23 5.53 8.52 6.81
N GLY A 24 5.74 8.07 8.06
CA GLY A 24 5.08 8.62 9.25
C GLY A 24 3.67 8.10 9.50
N TYR A 25 3.24 7.04 8.80
CA TYR A 25 1.94 6.41 8.98
C TYR A 25 2.02 5.12 9.79
N LYS A 26 0.97 4.85 10.57
CA LYS A 26 0.66 3.50 11.05
C LYS A 26 -0.23 2.81 10.02
N LEU A 27 0.18 1.65 9.52
CA LEU A 27 -0.66 0.82 8.66
C LEU A 27 -1.42 -0.23 9.49
N LEU A 28 -2.72 -0.35 9.23
CA LEU A 28 -3.57 -1.42 9.73
C LEU A 28 -3.96 -2.31 8.56
N TRP A 29 -3.50 -3.56 8.59
CA TRP A 29 -3.92 -4.57 7.64
C TRP A 29 -5.23 -5.20 8.14
N ASN A 30 -6.32 -4.92 7.44
CA ASN A 30 -7.66 -5.42 7.75
C ASN A 30 -8.22 -6.25 6.59
N SER A 31 -7.40 -7.14 6.04
CA SER A 31 -7.85 -8.22 5.17
C SER A 31 -7.57 -9.56 5.86
N SER A 32 -8.46 -10.52 5.60
CA SER A 32 -8.30 -11.91 6.04
C SER A 32 -7.16 -12.63 5.32
N THR A 33 -6.75 -12.09 4.16
CA THR A 33 -5.75 -12.66 3.27
C THR A 33 -4.56 -11.70 3.13
N ASP A 34 -3.38 -12.25 2.90
CA ASP A 34 -2.21 -11.50 2.47
C ASP A 34 -1.72 -12.05 1.13
N PHE A 35 -0.95 -11.26 0.41
CA PHE A 35 -0.56 -11.54 -0.96
C PHE A 35 0.95 -11.56 -1.07
N VAL A 36 1.47 -12.62 -1.70
CA VAL A 36 2.85 -12.63 -2.17
C VAL A 36 2.91 -11.80 -3.45
N ILE A 37 3.83 -10.85 -3.50
CA ILE A 37 4.04 -10.02 -4.68
C ILE A 37 4.72 -10.86 -5.77
N TYR A 38 4.00 -11.14 -6.85
CA TYR A 38 4.55 -11.93 -7.97
C TYR A 38 5.37 -11.07 -8.95
N LYS A 39 5.08 -9.77 -9.02
CA LYS A 39 5.78 -8.82 -9.90
C LYS A 39 6.11 -7.55 -9.13
N ALA A 40 7.34 -7.08 -9.24
CA ALA A 40 7.78 -5.88 -8.53
C ALA A 40 6.93 -4.65 -8.90
N ILE A 41 6.53 -3.88 -7.89
CA ILE A 41 5.71 -2.67 -8.06
C ILE A 41 6.58 -1.46 -7.69
N ASN A 42 6.77 -0.56 -8.65
CA ASN A 42 7.55 0.66 -8.47
C ASN A 42 6.68 1.87 -8.77
N LEU A 43 6.33 2.64 -7.75
CA LEU A 43 5.51 3.84 -7.86
C LEU A 43 6.27 5.06 -7.34
N SER A 44 6.09 6.20 -8.00
CA SER A 44 6.56 7.50 -7.50
C SER A 44 5.49 8.57 -7.63
N GLY A 45 5.57 9.59 -6.78
CA GLY A 45 4.62 10.69 -6.72
C GLY A 45 5.24 11.96 -6.15
N LYS A 46 4.56 13.11 -6.35
CA LYS A 46 4.98 14.35 -5.71
C LYS A 46 4.61 14.34 -4.23
N THR A 47 3.50 13.70 -3.90
CA THR A 47 2.98 13.54 -2.54
C THR A 47 2.74 12.07 -2.19
N THR A 48 2.56 11.77 -0.90
CA THR A 48 2.12 10.44 -0.43
C THR A 48 0.77 10.08 -1.03
N GLN A 49 -0.16 11.03 -1.11
CA GLN A 49 -1.47 10.83 -1.71
C GLN A 49 -1.39 10.37 -3.17
N ASP A 50 -0.48 10.95 -3.97
CA ASP A 50 -0.27 10.53 -5.35
C ASP A 50 0.14 9.05 -5.43
N VAL A 51 0.99 8.60 -4.52
CA VAL A 51 1.45 7.21 -4.44
C VAL A 51 0.31 6.30 -4.01
N LEU A 52 -0.49 6.68 -3.01
CA LEU A 52 -1.64 5.90 -2.55
C LEU A 52 -2.71 5.75 -3.64
N VAL A 53 -3.00 6.81 -4.41
CA VAL A 53 -3.93 6.75 -5.54
C VAL A 53 -3.41 5.79 -6.62
N LYS A 54 -2.11 5.81 -6.93
CA LYS A 54 -1.51 4.87 -7.88
C LYS A 54 -1.54 3.43 -7.34
N LEU A 55 -1.29 3.23 -6.06
CA LEU A 55 -1.36 1.92 -5.42
C LEU A 55 -2.78 1.34 -5.46
N GLY A 56 -3.80 2.15 -5.19
CA GLY A 56 -5.20 1.72 -5.32
C GLY A 56 -5.55 1.24 -6.73
N LYS A 57 -4.98 1.87 -7.78
CA LYS A 57 -5.15 1.38 -9.17
C LYS A 57 -4.48 0.02 -9.39
N VAL A 58 -3.32 -0.22 -8.77
CA VAL A 58 -2.66 -1.54 -8.81
C VAL A 58 -3.53 -2.59 -8.13
N PHE A 59 -4.16 -2.28 -7.00
CA PHE A 59 -5.08 -3.20 -6.33
C PHE A 59 -6.25 -3.62 -7.22
N THR A 60 -6.78 -2.68 -8.00
CA THR A 60 -7.81 -2.98 -9.00
C THR A 60 -7.26 -3.77 -10.19
N SER A 61 -6.10 -3.40 -10.76
CA SER A 61 -5.57 -4.05 -11.96
C SER A 61 -5.11 -5.49 -11.73
N GLU A 62 -4.54 -5.77 -10.56
CA GLU A 62 -4.06 -7.09 -10.17
C GLU A 62 -5.15 -7.93 -9.49
N ASN A 63 -6.38 -7.42 -9.38
CA ASN A 63 -7.52 -8.08 -8.72
C ASN A 63 -7.23 -8.51 -7.27
N TYR A 64 -6.51 -7.69 -6.51
CA TYR A 64 -6.23 -7.98 -5.10
C TYR A 64 -7.49 -7.92 -4.22
N GLY A 65 -8.56 -7.26 -4.66
CA GLY A 65 -9.77 -7.08 -3.84
C GLY A 65 -9.52 -6.19 -2.61
N LEU A 66 -8.55 -5.28 -2.69
CA LEU A 66 -8.14 -4.40 -1.60
C LEU A 66 -8.48 -2.94 -1.86
N VAL A 67 -8.78 -2.19 -0.81
CA VAL A 67 -8.95 -0.73 -0.82
C VAL A 67 -8.07 -0.06 0.23
N ILE A 68 -7.69 1.19 -0.04
CA ILE A 68 -6.89 2.01 0.88
C ILE A 68 -7.78 3.10 1.45
N LYS A 69 -7.81 3.20 2.79
CA LYS A 69 -8.44 4.31 3.51
C LYS A 69 -7.34 5.14 4.20
N ASP A 70 -7.20 6.40 3.79
CA ASP A 70 -6.22 7.34 4.36
C ASP A 70 -6.88 8.26 5.39
N TYR A 71 -6.51 8.09 6.67
CA TYR A 71 -6.93 8.93 7.78
C TYR A 71 -5.81 9.92 8.14
N GLN A 72 -5.66 10.96 7.32
CA GLN A 72 -4.56 11.92 7.40
C GLN A 72 -4.41 12.59 8.78
N ALA A 73 -5.53 12.96 9.43
CA ALA A 73 -5.50 13.62 10.74
C ALA A 73 -4.80 12.77 11.81
N ASN A 74 -4.86 11.45 11.70
CA ASN A 74 -4.31 10.50 12.66
C ASN A 74 -3.04 9.81 12.15
N HIS A 75 -2.61 10.09 10.91
CA HIS A 75 -1.54 9.38 10.23
C HIS A 75 -1.75 7.85 10.23
N VAL A 76 -2.96 7.41 9.92
CA VAL A 76 -3.31 5.98 9.84
C VAL A 76 -3.73 5.63 8.42
N LEU A 77 -3.17 4.55 7.88
CA LEU A 77 -3.65 3.89 6.67
C LEU A 77 -4.34 2.58 7.04
N ILE A 78 -5.51 2.32 6.48
CA ILE A 78 -6.16 1.00 6.57
C ILE A 78 -6.17 0.39 5.17
N ILE A 79 -5.65 -0.83 5.07
CA ILE A 79 -5.84 -1.68 3.90
C ILE A 79 -6.99 -2.64 4.23
N ASP A 80 -8.12 -2.46 3.56
CA ASP A 80 -9.34 -3.24 3.77
C ASP A 80 -9.58 -4.19 2.60
N GLU A 81 -10.16 -5.35 2.89
CA GLU A 81 -10.76 -6.22 1.87
C GLU A 81 -12.10 -5.64 1.40
N GLN A 82 -12.40 -5.78 0.10
CA GLN A 82 -13.66 -5.32 -0.51
C GLN A 82 -14.84 -6.24 -0.24
#